data_AF-A0A2W5XJQ1-F1
#
_entry.id   AF-A0A2W5XJQ1-F1
#
_cell.length_a   1.000
_cell.length_b   1.000
_cell.length_c   1.000
_cell.angle_alpha   90.00
_cell.angle_beta   90.00
_cell.angle_gamma   90.00
#
_symmetry.space_group_name_H-M   'P 1'
#
loop_
_entity.id
_entity.type
_entity.pdbx_description
1 polymer ?
#
loop_
_entity_poly.entity_id
_entity_poly.type
_entity_poly.pdbx_seq_one_letter_code
_entity_poly.pdbx_strand_id
1 'polypeptide(L)'
;MAAYNGGMNKFMPAMLAIAFSLAPFAARADAPSLDQGQGRQQMRQLRQQAQAEALNALTPAHRTLVTQVVGQLETQQRPDMHNAARTLDAALTPSERQSVLSIASRYEGQIRQMRQKGGVQAAGPQGQLPKDGSQGAGARNAMRSDAGYNLLRLSMGHRWHHGSAGTSS
;
A
#
# COMPACT_ATOMS: atom_id res chain seq x y z
N MET A 1 5.34 15.01 49.66
CA MET A 1 4.58 16.13 49.05
C MET A 1 4.12 15.64 47.69
N ALA A 2 2.88 15.14 47.58
CA ALA A 2 1.71 15.85 47.03
C ALA A 2 1.85 16.10 45.50
N ALA A 3 0.91 15.79 44.61
CA ALA A 3 -0.50 15.51 44.76
C ALA A 3 -1.04 14.64 43.61
N TYR A 4 -2.02 13.82 43.97
CA TYR A 4 -3.02 13.18 43.10
C TYR A 4 -3.78 14.26 42.32
N ASN A 5 -4.02 14.07 41.02
CA ASN A 5 -5.08 14.78 40.31
C ASN A 5 -5.93 13.77 39.52
N GLY A 6 -6.99 13.34 40.19
CA GLY A 6 -8.11 12.64 39.58
C GLY A 6 -9.03 13.62 38.88
N GLY A 7 -9.48 13.24 37.69
CA GLY A 7 -10.54 13.93 36.95
C GLY A 7 -11.53 12.90 36.42
N MET A 8 -12.44 12.45 37.29
CA MET A 8 -13.59 11.61 36.97
C MET A 8 -14.68 12.49 36.33
N ASN A 9 -14.78 12.48 35.00
CA ASN A 9 -16.00 12.98 34.34
C ASN A 9 -16.90 11.79 34.00
N LYS A 10 -17.76 11.47 34.97
CA LYS A 10 -18.92 10.59 34.84
C LYS A 10 -20.10 11.42 34.32
N PHE A 11 -20.53 11.19 33.09
CA PHE A 11 -21.87 11.56 32.65
C PHE A 11 -22.42 10.46 31.73
N MET A 12 -23.23 9.60 32.33
CA MET A 12 -24.23 8.75 31.65
C MET A 12 -25.57 9.53 31.58
N PRO A 13 -26.70 8.89 31.21
CA PRO A 13 -27.16 8.58 29.86
C PRO A 13 -28.50 9.31 29.56
N ALA A 14 -28.85 9.51 28.29
CA ALA A 14 -30.22 9.88 27.91
C ALA A 14 -30.72 8.89 26.86
N MET A 15 -31.39 7.85 27.36
CA MET A 15 -32.22 6.94 26.56
C MET A 15 -33.41 7.73 26.02
N LEU A 16 -33.50 7.88 24.70
CA LEU A 16 -34.73 8.31 24.04
C LEU A 16 -35.28 7.13 23.25
N ALA A 17 -36.37 6.56 23.78
CA ALA A 17 -37.10 5.45 23.18
C ALA A 17 -37.85 5.95 21.93
N ILE A 18 -37.55 5.35 20.78
CA ILE A 18 -38.30 5.56 19.54
C ILE A 18 -39.06 4.26 19.26
N ALA A 19 -40.39 4.33 19.31
CA ALA A 19 -41.28 3.26 18.91
C ALA A 19 -41.23 3.09 17.38
N PHE A 20 -40.98 1.87 16.92
CA PHE A 20 -40.92 1.53 15.49
C PHE A 20 -42.09 0.61 15.13
N SER A 21 -42.94 1.08 14.21
CA SER A 21 -44.09 0.37 13.67
C SER A 21 -43.66 -0.84 12.83
N LEU A 22 -44.38 -1.95 13.00
CA LEU A 22 -44.23 -3.18 12.24
C LEU A 22 -44.78 -3.03 10.81
N ALA A 23 -43.89 -3.09 9.82
CA ALA A 23 -44.24 -3.36 8.42
C ALA A 23 -43.38 -4.53 7.90
N PRO A 24 -43.98 -5.65 7.44
CA PRO A 24 -43.24 -6.74 6.83
C PRO A 24 -42.91 -6.37 5.39
N PHE A 25 -41.82 -5.63 5.19
CA PHE A 25 -41.19 -5.53 3.88
C PHE A 25 -40.50 -6.85 3.58
N ALA A 26 -40.94 -7.53 2.53
CA ALA A 26 -40.20 -8.62 1.89
C ALA A 26 -38.88 -8.06 1.34
N ALA A 27 -37.87 -7.99 2.20
CA ALA A 27 -36.53 -7.55 1.87
C ALA A 27 -35.85 -8.63 1.04
N ARG A 28 -35.73 -8.36 -0.26
CA ARG A 28 -34.78 -9.03 -1.15
C ARG A 28 -33.40 -8.89 -0.49
N ALA A 29 -32.78 -10.02 -0.15
CA ALA A 29 -31.48 -10.06 0.50
C ALA A 29 -30.38 -9.67 -0.52
N ASP A 30 -30.26 -8.39 -0.80
CA ASP A 30 -29.03 -7.83 -1.35
C ASP A 30 -27.97 -7.95 -0.24
N ALA A 31 -27.18 -9.02 -0.33
CA ALA A 31 -26.06 -9.23 0.58
C ALA A 31 -25.20 -7.96 0.60
N PRO A 32 -24.97 -7.33 1.77
CA PRO A 32 -24.14 -6.14 1.83
C PRO A 32 -22.77 -6.50 1.28
N SER A 33 -22.44 -5.93 0.12
CA SER A 33 -21.12 -6.05 -0.47
C SER A 33 -20.13 -5.50 0.55
N LEU A 34 -19.38 -6.41 1.19
CA LEU A 34 -18.32 -6.09 2.14
C LEU A 34 -17.50 -4.91 1.61
N ASP A 35 -17.46 -3.87 2.43
CA ASP A 35 -17.02 -2.51 2.14
C ASP A 35 -15.56 -2.47 1.61
N GLN A 36 -15.41 -2.62 0.29
CA GLN A 36 -14.11 -2.52 -0.39
C GLN A 36 -13.48 -1.11 -0.24
N GLY A 37 -14.24 -0.11 0.23
CA GLY A 37 -13.77 1.27 0.40
C GLY A 37 -12.81 1.43 1.58
N GLN A 38 -13.14 0.83 2.73
CA GLN A 38 -12.39 1.01 3.98
C GLN A 38 -10.95 0.45 3.88
N GLY A 39 -10.80 -0.77 3.34
CA GLY A 39 -9.47 -1.38 3.17
C GLY A 39 -8.56 -0.57 2.24
N ARG A 40 -9.12 0.05 1.19
CA ARG A 40 -8.35 0.89 0.26
C ARG A 40 -7.84 2.18 0.91
N GLN A 41 -8.63 2.80 1.78
CA GLN A 41 -8.21 3.99 2.52
C GLN A 41 -7.04 3.67 3.46
N GLN A 42 -7.16 2.59 4.23
CA GLN A 42 -6.12 2.16 5.16
C GLN A 42 -4.80 1.83 4.42
N MET A 43 -4.88 1.14 3.27
CA MET A 43 -3.68 0.88 2.45
C MET A 43 -3.03 2.15 1.91
N ARG A 44 -3.82 3.17 1.52
CA ARG A 44 -3.27 4.45 1.04
C ARG A 44 -2.51 5.17 2.16
N GLN A 45 -3.06 5.21 3.37
CA GLN A 45 -2.41 5.82 4.53
C GLN A 45 -1.09 5.11 4.86
N LEU A 46 -1.12 3.78 4.92
CA LEU A 46 0.06 2.96 5.19
C LEU A 46 1.18 3.21 4.16
N ARG A 47 0.82 3.34 2.89
CA ARG A 47 1.77 3.65 1.82
C ARG A 47 2.34 5.06 1.96
N GLN A 48 1.50 6.06 2.22
CA GLN A 48 1.95 7.45 2.41
C GLN A 48 2.93 7.55 3.59
N GLN A 49 2.66 6.83 4.69
CA GLN A 49 3.57 6.73 5.81
C GLN A 49 4.90 6.09 5.40
N ALA A 50 4.86 4.93 4.73
CA ALA A 50 6.07 4.26 4.26
C ALA A 50 6.88 5.10 3.26
N GLN A 51 6.20 5.85 2.38
CA GLN A 51 6.82 6.79 1.45
C GLN A 51 7.53 7.93 2.21
N ALA A 52 6.85 8.55 3.18
CA ALA A 52 7.43 9.61 3.99
C ALA A 52 8.64 9.11 4.80
N GLU A 53 8.54 7.94 5.44
CA GLU A 53 9.66 7.29 6.14
C GLU A 53 10.83 7.03 5.19
N ALA A 54 10.57 6.51 3.98
CA ALA A 54 11.62 6.21 3.00
C ALA A 54 12.32 7.49 2.52
N LEU A 55 11.59 8.56 2.24
CA LEU A 55 12.18 9.84 1.85
C LEU A 55 12.97 10.49 3.00
N ASN A 56 12.50 10.36 4.23
CA ASN A 56 13.21 10.88 5.41
C ASN A 56 14.51 10.12 5.70
N ALA A 57 14.59 8.84 5.32
CA ALA A 57 15.82 8.06 5.42
C ALA A 57 16.88 8.46 4.38
N LEU A 58 16.52 9.26 3.38
CA LEU A 58 17.46 9.77 2.37
C LEU A 58 18.07 11.10 2.78
N THR A 59 19.29 11.34 2.32
CA THR A 59 19.90 12.67 2.33
C THR A 59 19.10 13.66 1.48
N PRO A 60 19.20 14.98 1.74
CA PRO A 60 18.51 16.00 0.93
C PRO A 60 18.84 15.91 -0.57
N ALA A 61 20.09 15.63 -0.92
CA ALA A 61 20.51 15.48 -2.33
C ALA A 61 19.77 14.32 -3.02
N HIS A 62 19.70 13.15 -2.38
CA HIS A 62 19.01 12.00 -2.96
C HIS A 62 17.48 12.16 -2.98
N ARG A 63 16.88 12.88 -2.02
CA ARG A 63 15.46 13.25 -2.11
C ARG A 63 15.15 14.09 -3.35
N THR A 64 16.01 15.06 -3.67
CA THR A 64 15.86 15.88 -4.88
C THR A 64 15.95 15.02 -6.13
N LEU A 65 16.94 14.13 -6.20
CA LEU A 65 17.11 13.20 -7.33
C LEU A 65 15.86 12.33 -7.51
N VAL A 66 15.31 11.78 -6.42
CA VAL A 66 14.07 10.98 -6.46
C VAL A 66 12.92 11.78 -7.04
N THR A 67 12.72 13.01 -6.57
CA THR A 67 11.66 13.90 -7.06
C THR A 67 11.82 14.17 -8.57
N GLN A 68 13.04 14.40 -9.03
CA GLN A 68 13.34 14.61 -10.46
C GLN A 68 13.04 13.37 -11.30
N VAL A 69 13.51 12.19 -10.86
CA VAL A 69 13.27 10.93 -11.57
C VAL A 69 11.76 10.62 -11.64
N VAL A 70 11.03 10.81 -10.54
CA VAL A 70 9.57 10.62 -10.53
C VAL A 70 8.88 11.59 -11.49
N GLY A 71 9.25 12.88 -11.48
CA GLY A 71 8.68 13.86 -12.40
C GLY A 71 8.97 13.54 -13.87
N GLN A 72 10.16 13.03 -14.19
CA GLN A 72 10.48 12.55 -15.55
C GLN A 72 9.60 11.36 -15.95
N LEU A 73 9.38 10.41 -15.04
CA LEU A 73 8.54 9.24 -15.32
C LEU A 73 7.07 9.61 -15.51
N GLU A 74 6.57 10.64 -14.82
CA GLU A 74 5.18 11.10 -14.95
C GLU A 74 4.89 11.80 -16.30
N THR A 75 5.92 12.31 -16.98
CA THR A 75 5.77 13.01 -18.26
C THR A 75 5.93 12.09 -19.48
N GLN A 76 6.46 10.88 -19.29
CA GLN A 76 6.70 9.92 -20.38
C GLN A 76 5.42 9.15 -20.74
N GLN A 77 5.17 8.91 -22.03
CA GLN A 77 4.06 8.05 -22.47
C GLN A 77 4.32 6.57 -22.15
N ARG A 78 5.58 6.15 -22.18
CA ARG A 78 6.03 4.77 -21.88
C ARG A 78 7.21 4.81 -20.92
N PRO A 79 6.97 5.01 -19.61
CA PRO A 79 8.07 5.30 -18.71
C PRO A 79 8.91 4.06 -18.37
N ASP A 80 10.22 4.23 -18.35
CA ASP A 80 11.17 3.13 -18.13
C ASP A 80 11.56 2.99 -16.66
N MET A 81 10.76 2.20 -15.95
CA MET A 81 10.95 1.95 -14.52
C MET A 81 12.25 1.25 -14.18
N HIS A 82 12.69 0.35 -15.05
CA HIS A 82 13.84 -0.47 -14.76
C HIS A 82 15.11 0.38 -14.79
N ASN A 83 15.23 1.23 -15.80
CA ASN A 83 16.33 2.17 -15.88
C ASN A 83 16.27 3.22 -14.77
N ALA A 84 15.09 3.76 -14.47
CA ALA A 84 14.95 4.70 -13.35
C ALA A 84 15.33 4.07 -11.99
N ALA A 85 14.89 2.82 -11.73
CA ALA A 85 15.23 2.09 -10.52
C ALA A 85 16.75 1.88 -10.40
N ARG A 86 17.42 1.48 -11.50
CA ARG A 86 18.88 1.32 -11.54
C ARG A 86 19.61 2.63 -11.30
N THR A 87 19.17 3.73 -11.91
CA THR A 87 19.75 5.06 -11.72
C THR A 87 19.66 5.49 -10.26
N LEU A 88 18.51 5.26 -9.62
CA LEU A 88 18.35 5.56 -8.20
C LEU A 88 19.22 4.64 -7.34
N ASP A 89 19.23 3.33 -7.58
CA ASP A 89 20.03 2.39 -6.77
C ASP A 89 21.53 2.71 -6.83
N ALA A 90 22.04 3.08 -8.01
CA ALA A 90 23.43 3.49 -8.21
C ALA A 90 23.79 4.81 -7.51
N ALA A 91 22.82 5.72 -7.35
CA ALA A 91 23.03 7.01 -6.69
C ALA A 91 22.99 6.90 -5.15
N LEU A 92 22.20 5.96 -4.61
CA LEU A 92 22.02 5.81 -3.18
C LEU A 92 23.26 5.24 -2.49
N THR A 93 23.56 5.74 -1.30
CA THR A 93 24.59 5.13 -0.45
C THR A 93 24.15 3.75 0.05
N PRO A 94 25.07 2.85 0.42
CA PRO A 94 24.73 1.55 1.00
C PRO A 94 23.79 1.65 2.23
N SER A 95 24.00 2.66 3.09
CA SER A 95 23.17 2.88 4.29
C SER A 95 21.74 3.32 3.95
N GLU A 96 21.58 4.20 2.97
CA GLU A 96 20.26 4.63 2.50
C GLU A 96 19.52 3.48 1.82
N ARG A 97 20.21 2.70 0.97
CA ARG A 97 19.63 1.49 0.34
C ARG A 97 19.10 0.53 1.38
N GLN A 98 19.91 0.21 2.40
CA GLN A 98 19.50 -0.69 3.48
C GLN A 98 18.28 -0.14 4.25
N SER A 99 18.24 1.17 4.49
CA SER A 99 17.12 1.83 5.18
C SER A 99 15.83 1.73 4.36
N VAL A 100 15.90 2.02 3.06
CA VAL A 100 14.75 1.91 2.14
C VAL A 100 14.23 0.48 2.06
N LEU A 101 15.13 -0.52 1.95
CA LEU A 101 14.73 -1.94 1.91
C LEU A 101 14.07 -2.39 3.22
N SER A 102 14.58 -1.94 4.37
CA SER A 102 13.98 -2.21 5.67
C SER A 102 12.55 -1.64 5.76
N ILE A 103 12.36 -0.39 5.35
CA ILE A 103 11.06 0.29 5.34
C ILE A 103 10.08 -0.43 4.40
N ALA A 104 10.52 -0.78 3.19
CA ALA A 104 9.72 -1.51 2.22
C ALA A 104 9.30 -2.89 2.75
N SER A 105 10.21 -3.62 3.40
CA SER A 105 9.91 -4.92 4.02
C SER A 105 8.86 -4.81 5.13
N ARG A 106 8.96 -3.79 6.00
CA ARG A 106 7.95 -3.53 7.05
C ARG A 106 6.57 -3.22 6.45
N TYR A 107 6.53 -2.35 5.45
CA TYR A 107 5.31 -2.02 4.72
C TYR A 107 4.67 -3.27 4.08
N GLU A 108 5.45 -4.12 3.43
CA GLU A 108 4.94 -5.39 2.87
C GLU A 108 4.44 -6.36 3.95
N GLY A 109 5.10 -6.39 5.11
CA GLY A 109 4.65 -7.15 6.28
C GLY A 109 3.27 -6.69 6.75
N GLN A 110 3.09 -5.38 6.93
CA GLN A 110 1.83 -4.78 7.36
C GLN A 110 0.70 -5.02 6.35
N ILE A 111 0.96 -4.87 5.05
CA ILE A 111 -0.02 -5.20 4.00
C ILE A 111 -0.40 -6.68 4.03
N ARG A 112 0.55 -7.60 4.24
CA ARG A 112 0.25 -9.03 4.36
C ARG A 112 -0.65 -9.32 5.55
N GLN A 113 -0.37 -8.72 6.71
CA GLN A 113 -1.19 -8.87 7.91
C GLN A 113 -2.61 -8.32 7.70
N MET A 114 -2.75 -7.16 7.06
CA MET A 114 -4.06 -6.61 6.71
C MET A 114 -4.85 -7.55 5.79
N ARG A 115 -4.20 -8.10 4.75
CA ARG A 115 -4.85 -9.05 3.84
C ARG A 115 -5.32 -10.32 4.55
N GLN A 116 -4.53 -10.83 5.50
CA GLN A 116 -4.91 -11.99 6.30
C GLN A 116 -6.11 -11.72 7.22
N LYS A 117 -6.15 -10.53 7.87
CA LYS A 117 -7.25 -10.14 8.77
C LYS A 117 -8.55 -9.82 8.04
N GLY A 118 -8.46 -9.27 6.83
CA GLY A 118 -9.61 -8.86 6.03
C GLY A 118 -10.42 -9.98 5.38
N GLY A 119 -10.13 -11.25 5.67
CA GLY A 119 -10.91 -12.39 5.16
C GLY A 119 -10.85 -12.58 3.63
N VAL A 120 -10.09 -11.74 2.92
CA VAL A 120 -9.70 -12.00 1.53
C VAL A 120 -8.63 -13.10 1.57
N GLN A 121 -9.02 -14.30 2.00
CA GLN A 121 -8.43 -15.50 1.43
C GLN A 121 -8.51 -15.26 -0.06
N ALA A 122 -7.35 -15.18 -0.70
CA ALA A 122 -7.29 -15.20 -2.14
C ALA A 122 -7.86 -16.55 -2.57
N ALA A 123 -9.19 -16.63 -2.63
CA ALA A 123 -9.94 -17.60 -3.42
C ALA A 123 -9.73 -17.23 -4.89
N GLY A 124 -8.46 -17.11 -5.28
CA GLY A 124 -8.12 -17.47 -6.63
C GLY A 124 -8.39 -18.97 -6.72
N PRO A 125 -9.01 -19.47 -7.79
CA PRO A 125 -9.04 -20.90 -8.02
C PRO A 125 -7.60 -21.41 -7.82
N GLN A 126 -7.42 -22.43 -7.00
CA GLN A 126 -6.24 -23.29 -7.06
C GLN A 126 -6.24 -24.02 -8.42
N GLY A 127 -6.26 -23.25 -9.51
CA GLY A 127 -5.90 -23.73 -10.82
C GLY A 127 -4.44 -24.09 -10.72
N GLN A 128 -4.17 -25.38 -10.94
CA GLN A 128 -2.84 -25.94 -11.05
C GLN A 128 -1.92 -24.93 -11.75
N LEU A 129 -0.95 -24.37 -11.02
CA LEU A 129 0.05 -23.52 -11.65
C LEU A 129 0.71 -24.37 -12.74
N PRO A 130 0.76 -23.91 -14.00
CA PRO A 130 1.54 -24.58 -15.02
C PRO A 130 2.99 -24.71 -14.51
N LYS A 131 3.47 -25.95 -14.45
CA LYS A 131 4.73 -26.35 -13.82
C LYS A 131 5.99 -25.89 -14.59
N ASP A 132 5.81 -25.04 -15.61
CA ASP A 132 6.79 -24.79 -16.68
C ASP A 132 7.48 -23.41 -16.63
N GLY A 133 7.40 -22.68 -15.51
CA GLY A 133 7.81 -21.27 -15.43
C GLY A 133 9.06 -20.94 -14.60
N SER A 134 9.93 -21.89 -14.26
CA SER A 134 11.03 -21.69 -13.31
C SER A 134 12.11 -20.68 -13.77
N GLN A 135 12.23 -20.39 -15.07
CA GLN A 135 13.25 -19.46 -15.58
C GLN A 135 12.93 -17.97 -15.35
N GLY A 136 11.68 -17.60 -15.04
CA GLY A 136 11.27 -16.21 -14.82
C GLY A 136 11.28 -15.75 -13.35
N ALA A 137 11.39 -16.66 -12.39
CA ALA A 137 11.23 -16.34 -10.97
C ALA A 137 12.47 -15.65 -10.38
N GLY A 138 13.67 -16.01 -10.83
CA GLY A 138 14.93 -15.44 -10.32
C GLY A 138 15.08 -13.94 -10.61
N ALA A 139 14.80 -13.53 -11.85
CA ALA A 139 14.93 -12.13 -12.27
C ALA A 139 13.96 -11.19 -11.51
N ARG A 140 12.74 -11.66 -11.25
CA ARG A 140 11.74 -10.89 -10.49
C ARG A 140 12.12 -10.76 -9.01
N ASN A 141 12.72 -11.79 -8.43
CA ASN A 141 13.19 -11.74 -7.05
C ASN A 141 14.40 -10.81 -6.88
N ALA A 142 15.29 -10.74 -7.87
CA ALA A 142 16.40 -9.79 -7.87
C ALA A 142 15.87 -8.34 -7.84
N MET A 143 14.93 -7.99 -8.73
CA MET A 143 14.33 -6.64 -8.77
C MET A 143 13.62 -6.21 -7.48
N ARG A 144 12.97 -7.15 -6.78
CA ARG A 144 12.31 -6.84 -5.50
C ARG A 144 13.31 -6.49 -4.39
N SER A 145 14.57 -6.86 -4.56
CA SER A 145 15.66 -6.58 -3.63
C SER A 145 16.38 -5.27 -3.93
N ASP A 146 16.00 -4.57 -5.01
CA ASP A 146 16.59 -3.27 -5.38
C ASP A 146 15.93 -2.14 -4.59
N ALA A 147 16.74 -1.27 -3.98
CA ALA A 147 16.23 -0.15 -3.18
C ALA A 147 15.56 0.90 -4.07
N GLY A 148 16.19 1.21 -5.22
CA GLY A 148 15.64 2.14 -6.21
C GLY A 148 14.25 1.72 -6.71
N TYR A 149 14.04 0.43 -6.97
CA TYR A 149 12.73 -0.11 -7.39
C TYR A 149 11.68 0.05 -6.28
N ASN A 150 12.02 -0.29 -5.04
CA ASN A 150 11.11 -0.16 -3.90
C ASN A 150 10.70 1.29 -3.65
N LEU A 151 11.65 2.21 -3.82
CA LEU A 151 11.42 3.63 -3.65
C LEU A 151 10.47 4.20 -4.70
N LEU A 152 10.67 3.84 -5.98
CA LEU A 152 9.75 4.21 -7.06
C LEU A 152 8.34 3.67 -6.82
N ARG A 153 8.24 2.39 -6.42
CA ARG A 153 6.97 1.74 -6.11
C ARG A 153 6.20 2.47 -5.00
N LEU A 154 6.89 2.90 -3.93
CA LEU A 154 6.28 3.65 -2.84
C LEU A 154 5.81 5.04 -3.30
N SER A 155 6.60 5.72 -4.14
CA SER A 155 6.33 7.09 -4.59
C SER A 155 5.19 7.20 -5.59
N MET A 156 5.09 6.30 -6.57
CA MET A 156 4.10 6.43 -7.64
C MET A 156 2.77 5.70 -7.37
N GLY A 157 2.75 4.79 -6.40
CA GLY A 157 1.54 4.05 -6.02
C GLY A 157 0.91 3.22 -7.16
N HIS A 158 -0.38 2.92 -7.03
CA HIS A 158 -1.11 2.00 -7.93
C HIS A 158 -1.41 2.54 -9.34
N ARG A 159 -1.10 3.81 -9.63
CA ARG A 159 -1.45 4.45 -10.92
C ARG A 159 -0.80 3.74 -12.12
N TRP A 160 0.27 2.99 -11.86
CA TRP A 160 1.10 2.34 -12.86
C TRP A 160 0.59 1.01 -13.43
N HIS A 161 -0.31 0.32 -12.72
CA HIS A 161 -0.76 -1.01 -13.16
C HIS A 161 -1.83 -0.96 -14.27
N HIS A 162 -2.28 0.22 -14.72
CA HIS A 162 -3.41 0.35 -15.65
C HIS A 162 -3.07 0.59 -17.13
N GLY A 163 -1.79 0.59 -17.52
CA GLY A 163 -1.38 0.95 -18.89
C GLY A 163 -1.38 -0.15 -19.97
N SER A 164 -1.91 -1.36 -19.74
CA SER A 164 -1.82 -2.47 -20.72
C SER A 164 -3.15 -3.08 -21.18
N ALA A 165 -4.29 -2.59 -20.71
CA ALA A 165 -5.56 -2.95 -21.31
C ALA A 165 -5.80 -2.04 -22.53
N GLY A 166 -5.18 -2.41 -23.66
CA GLY A 166 -5.62 -1.92 -24.95
C GLY A 166 -7.11 -2.20 -25.07
N THR A 167 -7.91 -1.14 -25.11
CA THR A 167 -9.24 -1.20 -25.70
C THR A 167 -9.01 -1.57 -27.16
N SER A 168 -9.14 -2.86 -27.47
CA SER A 168 -9.31 -3.34 -28.83
C SER A 168 -10.60 -2.72 -29.34
N SER A 169 -10.45 -1.62 -30.08
CA SER A 169 -11.50 -1.04 -30.92
C SER A 169 -11.50 -1.76 -32.27
#